data_AF-A0A821GIW3-F1
#
_entry.id   AF-A0A821GIW3-F1
#
_cell.length_a   1.000
_cell.length_b   1.000
_cell.length_c   1.000
_cell.angle_alpha   90.00
_cell.angle_beta   90.00
_cell.angle_gamma   90.00
#
_symmetry.space_group_name_H-M   'P 1'
#
loop_
_entity.id
_entity.type
_entity.pdbx_description
1 polymer ?
#
loop_
_entity_poly.entity_id
_entity_poly.type
_entity_poly.pdbx_seq_one_letter_code
_entity_poly.pdbx_strand_id
1 'polypeptide(L)' 'MPPKQQASKKTVEKAKAKIIEDKTFGLKNKKGTKNQKFIAQVQNQVQNAGKSAREVRYSKKRQIFISILIRLDC' A
#
# COMPACT_ATOMS: atom_id res chain seq x y z
N MET A 1 29.54 5.15 -16.63
CA MET A 1 28.56 4.11 -16.23
C MET A 1 27.15 4.69 -16.42
N PRO A 2 26.20 3.97 -17.03
CA PRO A 2 24.86 4.50 -17.26
C PRO A 2 24.03 4.50 -15.96
N PRO A 3 23.16 5.49 -15.75
CA PRO A 3 22.41 5.65 -14.51
C PRO A 3 21.41 4.50 -14.35
N LYS A 4 21.48 3.84 -13.20
CA LYS A 4 20.58 2.76 -12.78
C LYS A 4 19.15 3.29 -12.79
N GLN A 5 18.35 2.86 -13.77
CA GLN A 5 16.95 3.26 -13.94
C GLN A 5 16.22 3.06 -12.61
N GLN A 6 15.84 4.17 -11.99
CA GLN A 6 14.99 4.18 -10.80
C GLN A 6 13.68 3.49 -11.17
N ALA A 7 13.44 2.32 -10.61
CA ALA A 7 12.22 1.57 -10.87
C ALA A 7 11.00 2.47 -10.65
N SER A 8 10.25 2.72 -11.71
CA SER A 8 9.08 3.61 -11.70
C SER A 8 8.11 3.22 -10.59
N LYS A 9 7.54 4.21 -9.88
CA LYS A 9 6.61 4.01 -8.74
C LYS A 9 5.48 3.00 -9.04
N LYS A 10 4.97 3.01 -10.28
CA LYS A 10 3.98 2.03 -10.78
C LYS A 10 4.47 0.58 -10.77
N THR A 11 5.74 0.34 -11.07
CA THR A 11 6.34 -1.00 -11.11
C THR A 11 6.47 -1.57 -9.69
N VAL A 12 6.79 -0.71 -8.71
CA VAL A 12 6.88 -1.08 -7.29
C VAL A 12 5.51 -1.44 -6.72
N GLU A 13 4.46 -0.70 -7.08
CA GLU A 13 3.09 -0.98 -6.64
C GLU A 13 2.54 -2.29 -7.22
N LYS A 14 2.82 -2.57 -8.50
CA LYS A 14 2.47 -3.85 -9.12
C LYS A 14 3.18 -5.03 -8.47
N ALA A 15 4.47 -4.89 -8.15
CA ALA A 15 5.22 -5.93 -7.43
C ALA A 15 4.61 -6.20 -6.04
N LYS A 16 4.23 -5.14 -5.32
CA LYS A 16 3.55 -5.25 -4.02
C LYS A 16 2.19 -5.95 -4.12
N ALA A 17 1.40 -5.67 -5.16
CA ALA A 17 0.12 -6.35 -5.39
C ALA A 17 0.31 -7.86 -5.62
N LYS A 18 1.30 -8.25 -6.43
CA LYS A 18 1.63 -9.68 -6.66
C LYS A 18 2.05 -10.40 -5.37
N ILE A 19 2.85 -9.75 -4.52
CA ILE A 19 3.27 -10.34 -3.22
C ILE A 19 2.07 -10.52 -2.29
N ILE A 20 1.09 -9.61 -2.31
CA ILE A 20 -0.13 -9.74 -1.52
C ILE A 20 -0.98 -10.91 -2.03
N GLU A 21 -1.18 -11.01 -3.34
CA GLU A 21 -1.94 -12.10 -3.96
C GLU A 21 -1.31 -13.48 -3.69
N ASP A 22 0.02 -13.55 -3.71
CA ASP A 22 0.78 -14.77 -3.44
C ASP A 22 0.71 -15.18 -1.96
N LYS A 23 0.93 -14.24 -1.03
CA LYS A 23 0.88 -14.52 0.43
C LYS A 23 -0.52 -14.72 0.98
N THR A 24 -1.55 -14.23 0.29
CA THR A 24 -2.95 -14.40 0.68
C THR A 24 -3.70 -15.39 -0.22
N PHE A 25 -2.95 -16.11 -1.07
CA PHE A 25 -3.49 -17.09 -1.99
C PHE A 25 -4.27 -18.17 -1.24
N GLY A 26 -5.45 -18.54 -1.75
CA GLY A 26 -6.34 -19.52 -1.12
C GLY A 26 -7.14 -19.03 0.10
N LEU A 27 -6.74 -17.93 0.77
CA LEU A 27 -7.50 -17.34 1.88
C LEU A 27 -8.58 -16.35 1.43
N LYS A 28 -8.52 -15.85 0.18
CA LYS A 28 -9.49 -14.86 -0.33
C LYS A 28 -10.93 -15.38 -0.41
N ASN A 29 -11.11 -16.69 -0.65
CA ASN A 29 -12.43 -17.31 -0.83
C ASN A 29 -12.98 -17.96 0.45
N LYS A 30 -12.18 -18.05 1.53
CA LYS A 30 -12.63 -18.54 2.83
C LYS A 30 -13.00 -17.35 3.72
N LYS A 31 -14.30 -17.05 3.85
CA LYS A 31 -14.90 -15.97 4.65
C LYS A 31 -14.73 -16.16 6.18
N GLY A 32 -13.50 -16.38 6.64
CA GLY A 32 -13.17 -16.48 8.07
C GLY A 32 -12.62 -15.16 8.60
N THR A 33 -13.10 -14.71 9.77
CA THR A 33 -12.62 -13.49 10.44
C THR A 33 -11.11 -13.52 10.71
N LYS A 34 -10.56 -14.70 11.03
CA LYS A 34 -9.11 -14.92 11.21
C LYS A 34 -8.35 -14.69 9.89
N ASN A 35 -8.91 -15.15 8.77
CA ASN A 35 -8.31 -14.98 7.45
C ASN A 35 -8.37 -13.52 7.00
N GLN A 36 -9.47 -12.82 7.25
CA GLN A 36 -9.57 -11.38 6.93
C GLN A 36 -8.56 -10.54 7.72
N LYS A 37 -8.38 -10.83 9.01
CA LYS A 37 -7.35 -10.17 9.83
C LYS A 37 -5.94 -10.45 9.30
N PHE A 38 -5.65 -11.68 8.91
CA PHE A 38 -4.37 -12.05 8.31
C PHE A 38 -4.11 -11.32 6.98
N ILE A 39 -5.12 -11.28 6.09
CA ILE A 39 -5.05 -10.55 4.81
C ILE A 39 -4.75 -9.06 5.07
N ALA A 40 -5.44 -8.44 6.03
CA ALA A 40 -5.23 -7.04 6.38
C ALA A 40 -3.82 -6.79 6.95
N GLN A 41 -3.29 -7.68 7.77
CA GLN A 41 -1.92 -7.58 8.29
C GLN A 41 -0.87 -7.70 7.19
N VAL A 42 -1.02 -8.69 6.30
CA VAL A 42 -0.10 -8.93 5.18
C VAL A 42 -0.12 -7.75 4.19
N GLN A 43 -1.29 -7.23 3.86
CA GLN A 43 -1.44 -6.04 3.01
C GLN A 43 -0.71 -4.83 3.60
N ASN A 44 -0.92 -4.54 4.89
CA ASN A 44 -0.26 -3.43 5.56
C ASN A 44 1.26 -3.60 5.59
N GLN A 45 1.76 -4.81 5.83
CA GLN A 45 3.19 -5.08 5.87
C GLN A 45 3.86 -4.89 4.50
N VAL A 46 3.23 -5.37 3.43
CA VAL A 46 3.78 -5.27 2.06
C VAL A 46 3.67 -3.84 1.51
N GLN A 47 2.57 -3.13 1.81
CA GLN A 47 2.40 -1.74 1.37
C GLN A 47 3.37 -0.80 2.08
N ASN A 48 3.55 -0.98 3.39
CA ASN A 48 4.38 -0.12 4.24
C ASN A 48 5.83 -0.61 4.38
N ALA A 49 6.22 -1.69 3.70
CA ALA A 49 7.60 -2.16 3.67
C ALA A 49 8.54 -1.01 3.26
N GLY A 50 9.49 -0.67 4.14
CA GLY A 50 10.46 0.40 3.96
C GLY A 50 10.00 1.81 4.34
N LYS A 51 8.77 2.00 4.87
CA LYS A 51 8.25 3.31 5.31
C LYS A 51 8.06 3.33 6.81
N SER A 52 8.53 4.40 7.46
CA SER A 52 8.25 4.60 8.89
C SER A 52 6.77 4.90 9.12
N ALA A 53 6.22 4.45 10.25
CA ALA A 53 4.82 4.73 10.61
C ALA A 53 4.50 6.24 10.62
N ARG A 54 5.51 7.07 10.95
CA ARG A 54 5.43 8.53 10.95
C ARG A 54 5.25 9.08 9.52
N GLU A 55 6.03 8.59 8.57
CA GLU A 55 5.99 9.03 7.17
C GLU A 55 4.68 8.64 6.48
N VAL A 56 4.15 7.45 6.77
CA VAL A 56 2.84 7.00 6.26
C VAL A 56 1.72 7.89 6.78
N ARG A 57 1.70 8.19 8.09
CA ARG A 57 0.72 9.11 8.68
C ARG A 57 0.81 10.51 8.09
N TYR A 58 2.02 11.03 7.90
CA TYR A 58 2.23 12.36 7.35
C TYR A 58 1.76 12.46 5.89
N SER A 59 2.11 11.47 5.06
CA SER A 59 1.63 11.39 3.68
C SER A 59 0.11 11.31 3.60
N LYS A 60 -0.53 10.53 4.49
CA LYS A 60 -1.99 10.38 4.53
C LYS A 60 -2.69 11.66 4.99
N LYS A 61 -2.19 12.32 6.05
CA LYS A 61 -2.67 13.63 6.49
C LYS A 61 -2.56 14.69 5.38
N ARG A 62 -1.42 14.73 4.69
CA ARG A 62 -1.19 15.66 3.58
C ARG A 62 -2.14 15.41 2.41
N GLN A 63 -2.40 14.15 2.07
CA GLN A 63 -3.30 13.79 0.97
C GLN A 63 -4.77 14.12 1.32
N ILE A 64 -5.20 13.87 2.56
CA ILE A 64 -6.51 14.30 3.08
C ILE A 64 -6.63 15.83 3.05
N PHE A 65 -5.62 16.55 3.53
CA PHE A 65 -5.62 18.01 3.56
C PHE A 65 -5.71 18.61 2.15
N ILE A 66 -4.89 18.12 1.22
CA ILE A 66 -4.95 18.51 -0.20
C ILE A 66 -6.33 18.20 -0.79
N SER A 67 -6.90 17.03 -0.49
CA SER A 67 -8.20 16.63 -1.01
C SER A 67 -9.36 17.45 -0.41
N ILE A 68 -9.24 17.91 0.83
CA ILE A 68 -10.21 18.82 1.48
C ILE A 68 -10.10 20.20 0.85
N LEU A 69 -8.89 20.73 0.67
CA LEU A 69 -8.65 22.01 -0.04
C LEU A 69 -9.28 22.01 -1.42
N ILE A 70 -8.98 20.99 -2.24
CA ILE A 70 -9.55 20.86 -3.59
C ILE A 70 -11.09 20.80 -3.57
N ARG A 71 -11.71 20.23 -2.53
CA ARG A 71 -13.17 20.18 -2.39
C ARG A 71 -13.79 21.48 -1.87
N LEU A 72 -13.02 22.35 -1.23
CA LEU A 72 -13.47 23.66 -0.76
C LEU A 72 -13.26 24.75 -1.81
N ASP A 73 -12.31 24.57 -2.73
CA ASP A 73 -12.00 25.51 -3.82
C ASP A 73 -12.81 25.24 -5.13
N CYS A 74 -13.70 24.23 -5.15
CA CYS A 74 -14.69 23.96 -6.22
C CYS A 74 -16.10 24.24 -5.72
#